data_AF-A0A1I3RLC3-F1
#
_entry.id   AF-A0A1I3RLC3-F1
#
_cell.length_a   1.000
_cell.length_b   1.000
_cell.length_c   1.000
_cell.angle_alpha   90.00
_cell.angle_beta   90.00
_cell.angle_gamma   90.00
#
_symmetry.space_group_name_H-M   'P 1'
#
loop_
_entity.id
_entity.type
_entity.pdbx_description
1 polymer ?
#
loop_
_entity_poly.entity_id
_entity_poly.type
_entity_poly.pdbx_seq_one_letter_code
_entity_poly.pdbx_strand_id
1 'polypeptide(L)'
;TELTSLAILRWAQDRQIEWHYIAPGKPQQNGYVESFNGRLRDECLNETLFASLSHARSVLSNWRDDYNHVRPHSGIGGLTPADAARRVAQPHPPGHPGNPGLYL
;
A
#
# COMPACT_ATOMS: atom_id res chain seq x y z
N THR A 1 -7.87 21.22 1.60
CA THR A 1 -6.85 20.42 2.32
C THR A 1 -5.89 19.86 1.29
N GLU A 2 -4.73 19.31 1.68
CA GLU A 2 -3.66 18.93 0.74
C GLU A 2 -4.12 17.92 -0.32
N LEU A 3 -4.83 16.87 0.10
CA LEU A 3 -5.33 15.79 -0.78
C LEU A 3 -6.64 16.11 -1.51
N THR A 4 -7.23 17.29 -1.35
CA THR A 4 -8.39 17.74 -2.13
C THR A 4 -8.15 19.06 -2.85
N SER A 5 -6.88 19.45 -2.96
CA SER A 5 -6.48 20.66 -3.67
C SER A 5 -6.71 20.52 -5.18
N LEU A 6 -6.97 21.65 -5.85
CA LEU A 6 -7.09 21.65 -7.32
C LEU A 6 -5.82 21.12 -7.99
N ALA A 7 -4.65 21.35 -7.38
CA ALA A 7 -3.38 20.86 -7.89
C ALA A 7 -3.32 19.33 -7.95
N ILE A 8 -3.74 18.63 -6.89
CA ILE A 8 -3.68 17.16 -6.86
C ILE A 8 -4.74 16.53 -7.77
N LEU A 9 -5.93 17.13 -7.84
CA LEU A 9 -7.00 16.64 -8.72
C LEU A 9 -6.61 16.79 -10.19
N ARG A 10 -5.99 17.92 -10.57
CA ARG A 10 -5.48 18.12 -11.93
C ARG A 10 -4.35 17.14 -12.26
N TRP A 11 -3.42 16.93 -11.34
CA TRP A 11 -2.33 15.97 -11.51
C TRP A 11 -2.84 14.54 -11.76
N ALA A 12 -3.90 14.13 -11.05
CA ALA A 12 -4.52 12.81 -11.20
C ALA A 12 -5.23 12.68 -12.55
N GLN A 13 -5.97 13.71 -12.96
CA GLN A 13 -6.62 13.77 -14.27
C GLN A 13 -5.60 13.69 -15.41
N ASP A 14 -4.53 14.47 -15.36
CA ASP A 14 -3.47 14.48 -16.38
C ASP A 14 -2.76 13.12 -16.51
N ARG A 15 -2.74 12.33 -15.43
CA ARG A 15 -2.16 10.96 -15.39
C ARG A 15 -3.18 9.85 -15.61
N GLN A 16 -4.44 10.20 -15.84
CA GLN A 16 -5.55 9.25 -15.96
C GLN A 16 -5.65 8.31 -14.75
N ILE A 17 -5.34 8.84 -13.56
CA ILE A 17 -5.50 8.14 -12.29
C ILE A 17 -6.89 8.45 -11.77
N GLU A 18 -7.70 7.40 -11.60
CA GLU A 18 -9.05 7.53 -11.06
C GLU A 18 -9.00 7.95 -9.58
N TRP A 19 -9.89 8.88 -9.20
CA TRP A 19 -9.96 9.43 -7.85
C TRP A 19 -11.17 8.88 -7.10
N HIS A 20 -10.93 8.21 -5.98
CA HIS A 20 -11.97 7.59 -5.15
C HIS A 20 -11.99 8.18 -3.75
N TYR A 21 -13.13 8.73 -3.34
CA TYR A 21 -13.39 9.10 -1.95
C TYR A 21 -13.92 7.91 -1.17
N ILE A 22 -13.59 7.84 0.12
CA ILE A 22 -14.32 6.95 1.03
C ILE A 22 -15.76 7.45 1.19
N ALA A 23 -16.69 6.52 1.38
CA ALA A 23 -18.08 6.86 1.66
C ALA A 23 -18.21 7.49 3.06
N PRO A 24 -19.05 8.53 3.21
CA PRO A 24 -19.33 9.12 4.52
C PRO A 24 -19.77 8.06 5.53
N GLY A 25 -19.18 8.07 6.72
CA GLY A 25 -19.48 7.10 7.78
C GLY A 25 -18.97 5.68 7.56
N LYS A 26 -18.06 5.45 6.59
CA LYS A 26 -17.44 4.14 6.31
C LYS A 26 -15.92 4.16 6.53
N PRO A 27 -15.42 4.40 7.75
CA PRO A 27 -13.98 4.47 8.03
C PRO A 27 -13.23 3.18 7.68
N GLN A 28 -13.92 2.03 7.67
CA GLN A 28 -13.32 0.74 7.33
C GLN A 28 -12.76 0.69 5.90
N GLN A 29 -13.25 1.54 4.98
CA GLN A 29 -12.70 1.64 3.62
C GLN A 29 -11.25 2.18 3.60
N ASN A 30 -10.81 2.81 4.69
CA ASN A 30 -9.45 3.30 4.87
C ASN A 30 -8.54 2.30 5.61
N GLY A 31 -9.07 1.14 6.00
CA GLY A 31 -8.40 0.23 6.93
C GLY A 31 -7.03 -0.26 6.46
N TYR A 32 -6.82 -0.43 5.15
CA TYR A 32 -5.53 -0.86 4.60
C TYR A 32 -4.42 0.16 4.84
N VAL A 33 -4.65 1.43 4.49
CA VAL A 33 -3.64 2.49 4.65
C VAL A 33 -3.46 2.85 6.13
N GLU A 34 -4.52 2.77 6.93
CA GLU A 34 -4.42 2.95 8.39
C GLU A 34 -3.56 1.87 9.03
N SER A 35 -3.77 0.60 8.66
CA SER A 35 -2.95 -0.52 9.15
C SER A 35 -1.48 -0.38 8.73
N PHE A 36 -1.23 0.05 7.49
CA PHE A 36 0.12 0.34 7.01
C PHE A 36 0.78 1.47 7.81
N ASN A 37 0.08 2.61 7.96
CA ASN A 37 0.61 3.78 8.67
C ASN A 37 0.84 3.49 10.15
N GLY A 38 -0.02 2.71 10.80
CA GLY A 38 0.18 2.23 12.16
C GLY A 38 1.47 1.42 12.28
N ARG A 39 1.67 0.44 11.40
CA ARG A 39 2.89 -0.37 11.39
C ARG A 39 4.16 0.44 11.12
N LEU A 40 4.14 1.37 10.16
CA LEU A 40 5.27 2.27 9.92
C LEU A 40 5.60 3.11 11.15
N ARG A 41 4.57 3.60 11.84
CA ARG A 41 4.74 4.40 13.05
C ARG A 41 5.37 3.57 14.16
N ASP A 42 4.77 2.42 14.47
CA ASP A 42 5.14 1.60 15.61
C ASP A 42 6.47 0.88 15.42
N GLU A 43 6.80 0.47 14.19
CA GLU A 43 8.01 -0.33 13.93
C GLU A 43 9.21 0.51 13.42
N CYS A 44 8.99 1.76 12.99
CA CYS A 44 10.07 2.60 12.44
C CYS A 44 10.15 3.98 13.07
N LEU A 45 9.07 4.77 12.97
CA LEU A 45 9.13 6.19 13.30
C LEU A 45 9.26 6.43 14.81
N ASN A 46 8.58 5.65 15.62
CA ASN A 46 8.63 5.78 17.08
C ASN A 46 9.89 5.16 17.69
N GLU A 47 10.49 4.16 17.01
CA GLU A 47 11.67 3.45 17.48
C GLU A 47 12.99 4.16 17.14
N THR A 48 12.95 5.19 16.29
CA THR A 48 14.16 5.83 15.75
C THR A 48 14.22 7.32 16.06
N LEU A 49 15.29 7.76 16.73
CA LEU A 49 15.65 9.18 16.78
C LEU A 49 16.43 9.57 15.52
N PHE A 50 15.85 10.45 14.72
CA PHE A 50 16.47 10.89 13.47
C PHE A 50 17.49 12.01 13.68
N ALA A 51 18.78 11.67 13.55
CA ALA A 51 19.87 12.64 13.63
C ALA A 51 19.91 13.67 12.48
N SER A 52 19.35 13.35 11.30
CA SER A 52 19.29 14.26 10.16
C SER A 52 18.26 13.79 9.11
N LEU A 53 17.94 14.65 8.13
CA LEU A 53 17.09 14.26 7.00
C LEU A 53 17.71 13.13 6.18
N SER A 54 19.03 13.12 5.99
CA SER A 54 19.73 12.04 5.27
C SER A 54 19.63 10.70 6.00
N HIS A 55 19.73 10.73 7.33
CA HIS A 55 19.54 9.56 8.17
C HIS A 55 18.09 9.07 8.10
N ALA A 56 17.11 9.96 8.21
CA ALA A 56 15.69 9.62 8.09
C ALA A 56 15.36 8.96 6.74
N ARG A 57 15.88 9.50 5.63
CA ARG A 57 15.71 8.89 4.30
C ARG A 57 16.28 7.48 4.23
N SER A 58 17.46 7.27 4.81
CA SER A 58 18.13 5.96 4.81
C SER A 58 17.35 4.94 5.62
N VAL A 59 16.91 5.31 6.84
CA VAL A 59 16.09 4.46 7.71
C VAL A 59 14.76 4.10 7.04
N LEU A 60 14.07 5.09 6.46
CA LEU A 60 12.80 4.86 5.77
C LEU A 60 12.96 3.98 4.52
N SER A 61 14.06 4.13 3.78
CA SER A 61 14.35 3.26 2.63
C SER A 61 14.54 1.82 3.08
N ASN A 62 15.37 1.61 4.12
CA ASN A 62 15.64 0.28 4.65
C ASN A 62 14.36 -0.39 5.17
N TRP A 63 13.53 0.35 5.91
CA TRP A 63 12.26 -0.16 6.41
C TRP A 63 11.29 -0.50 5.27
N ARG A 64 11.19 0.35 4.25
CA ARG A 64 10.36 0.09 3.07
C ARG A 64 10.82 -1.18 2.34
N ASP A 65 12.14 -1.34 2.18
CA ASP A 65 12.71 -2.46 1.44
C ASP A 65 12.47 -3.78 2.20
N ASP A 66 12.64 -3.79 3.53
CA ASP A 66 12.27 -4.93 4.38
C ASP A 66 10.77 -5.27 4.29
N TYR A 67 9.90 -4.26 4.47
CA TYR A 67 8.46 -4.43 4.44
C TYR A 67 7.96 -5.02 3.11
N ASN A 68 8.49 -4.53 1.99
CA ASN A 68 8.02 -4.89 0.64
C ASN A 68 8.64 -6.17 0.10
N HIS A 69 9.88 -6.51 0.49
CA HIS A 69 10.65 -7.56 -0.18
C HIS A 69 11.11 -8.70 0.74
N VAL A 70 11.08 -8.53 2.06
CA VAL A 70 11.61 -9.52 3.01
C VAL A 70 10.51 -10.07 3.90
N ARG A 71 9.68 -9.19 4.47
CA ARG A 71 8.67 -9.59 5.45
C ARG A 71 7.48 -10.34 4.80
N PRO A 72 7.14 -11.55 5.26
CA PRO A 72 5.90 -12.22 4.88
C PRO A 72 4.69 -11.65 5.64
N HIS A 73 3.54 -11.50 4.95
CA HIS A 73 2.31 -10.93 5.53
C HIS A 73 1.17 -11.94 5.49
N SER A 74 0.56 -12.20 6.65
CA SER A 74 -0.52 -13.18 6.79
C SER A 74 -1.77 -12.84 5.95
N GLY A 75 -2.09 -11.55 5.81
CA GLY A 75 -3.24 -11.08 5.01
C GLY A 75 -3.12 -11.38 3.52
N ILE A 76 -1.93 -11.72 3.01
CA ILE A 76 -1.67 -12.11 1.62
C ILE A 76 -1.06 -13.51 1.53
N GLY A 77 -1.43 -14.40 2.46
CA GLY A 77 -1.02 -15.81 2.42
C GLY A 77 0.45 -16.05 2.74
N GLY A 78 1.07 -15.17 3.52
CA GLY A 78 2.49 -15.27 3.90
C GLY A 78 3.45 -14.81 2.80
N LEU A 79 2.95 -14.14 1.76
CA LEU A 79 3.79 -13.54 0.73
C LEU A 79 4.36 -12.19 1.19
N THR A 80 5.44 -11.76 0.54
CA THR A 80 5.86 -10.35 0.58
C THR A 80 4.92 -9.52 -0.30
N PRO A 81 4.75 -8.22 -0.04
CA PRO A 81 3.94 -7.34 -0.89
C PRO A 81 4.44 -7.34 -2.34
N ALA A 82 5.75 -7.38 -2.56
CA ALA A 82 6.32 -7.45 -3.90
C ALA A 82 6.02 -8.78 -4.63
N ASP A 83 6.00 -9.92 -3.91
CA ASP A 83 5.57 -11.19 -4.49
C ASP A 83 4.08 -11.18 -4.85
N ALA A 84 3.23 -10.67 -3.95
CA ALA A 84 1.80 -10.55 -4.20
C ALA A 84 1.51 -9.65 -5.41
N ALA A 85 2.16 -8.48 -5.50
CA ALA A 85 2.04 -7.58 -6.64
C ALA A 85 2.47 -8.25 -7.96
N ARG A 86 3.56 -9.02 -7.95
CA ARG A 86 4.00 -9.79 -9.12
C ARG A 86 2.96 -10.81 -9.57
N ARG A 87 2.24 -11.46 -8.64
CA ARG A 87 1.17 -12.41 -9.00
C ARG A 87 -0.04 -11.73 -9.63
N VAL A 88 -0.44 -10.55 -9.13
CA VAL A 88 -1.54 -9.76 -9.69
C VAL A 88 -1.18 -9.22 -11.07
N ALA A 89 0.09 -8.86 -11.29
CA ALA A 89 0.57 -8.34 -12.57
C ALA A 89 0.71 -9.43 -13.67
N GLN A 90 0.66 -10.72 -13.31
CA GLN A 90 0.64 -11.78 -14.32
C GLN A 90 -0.75 -11.84 -14.98
N PRO A 91 -0.82 -11.83 -16.33
CA PRO A 91 -2.09 -11.99 -17.01
C PRO A 91 -2.70 -13.35 -16.65
N HIS A 92 -3.98 -13.34 -16.29
CA HIS A 92 -4.75 -14.56 -16.08
C HIS A 92 -4.65 -15.42 -17.37
N PRO A 93 -4.23 -16.70 -17.29
CA PRO A 93 -4.28 -17.57 -18.45
C PRO A 93 -5.74 -17.67 -18.94
N PRO A 94 -6.00 -17.72 -20.26
CA PRO A 94 -7.36 -17.83 -20.78
C PRO A 94 -8.07 -19.04 -20.13
N GLY A 95 -9.24 -18.77 -19.56
CA GLY A 95 -9.88 -19.58 -18.55
C GLY A 95 -10.05 -21.06 -18.91
N HIS A 96 -9.78 -21.91 -17.93
CA HIS A 96 -10.40 -23.22 -17.85
C HIS A 96 -11.82 -23.03 -17.28
N PRO A 97 -12.88 -23.59 -17.89
CA PRO A 97 -14.23 -23.43 -17.37
C PRO A 97 -14.37 -24.23 -16.06
N GLY A 98 -14.48 -23.51 -14.94
CA GLY A 98 -14.99 -24.05 -13.68
C GLY A 98 -14.16 -23.72 -12.45
N ASN A 99 -14.57 -22.70 -11.70
CA ASN A 99 -15.11 -22.85 -10.34
C ASN A 99 -15.51 -21.45 -9.80
N PRO A 100 -16.81 -21.16 -9.56
CA PRO A 100 -17.28 -19.83 -9.12
C PRO A 100 -17.01 -19.50 -7.63
N GLY A 101 -15.93 -20.05 -7.04
CA GLY A 101 -15.84 -20.20 -5.59
C GLY A 101 -14.94 -19.25 -4.81
N LEU A 102 -14.14 -18.37 -5.42
CA LEU A 102 -13.16 -17.58 -4.64
C LEU A 102 -12.99 -16.16 -5.19
N TYR A 103 -13.86 -15.26 -4.73
CA TYR A 103 -13.51 -13.86 -4.54
C TYR A 103 -13.60 -13.59 -3.03
N LEU A 104 -12.43 -13.55 -2.38
CA LEU A 104 -12.25 -12.83 -1.12
C LEU A 104 -11.62 -11.48 -1.45
#